data_AF-A0AAP0RPC4-F1
#
_entry.id   AF-A0AAP0RPC4-F1
#
_cell.length_a   1.000
_cell.length_b   1.000
_cell.length_c   1.000
_cell.angle_alpha   90.00
_cell.angle_beta   90.00
_cell.angle_gamma   90.00
#
_symmetry.space_group_name_H-M   'P 1'
#
loop_
_entity.id
_entity.type
_entity.pdbx_description
1 polymer ?
#
loop_
_entity_poly.entity_id
_entity_poly.type
_entity_poly.pdbx_seq_one_letter_code
_entity_poly.pdbx_strand_id
1 'polypeptide(L)'
;MFPKVIAAIVASDPTKYSEAFLGKPNEDYCAWILDPEKWGGAIELAILADYYGREIAAYDIQTTQCDLCVQDRRYSERVILIYDGLHYDALAMSPFEGAPEEFDQTIFAVQKDRTIGPVEGLTLNLV
;
A
#
# COMPACT_ATOMS: atom_id res chain seq x y z
N MET A 1 -14.33 -2.01 5.13
CA MET A 1 -14.31 -0.54 5.36
C MET A 1 -13.59 0.19 4.23
N PHE A 2 -12.41 -0.28 3.81
CA PHE A 2 -11.63 0.32 2.71
C PHE A 2 -12.31 0.35 1.33
N PRO A 3 -13.03 -0.70 0.87
CA PRO A 3 -13.72 -0.65 -0.41
C PRO A 3 -14.66 0.55 -0.59
N LYS A 4 -15.37 0.93 0.49
CA LYS A 4 -16.28 2.09 0.49
C LYS A 4 -15.53 3.41 0.41
N VAL A 5 -14.38 3.51 1.09
CA VAL A 5 -13.52 4.70 1.03
C VAL A 5 -12.96 4.87 -0.37
N ILE A 6 -12.48 3.78 -0.98
CA ILE A 6 -11.91 3.78 -2.32
C ILE A 6 -12.97 4.16 -3.34
N ALA A 7 -14.15 3.52 -3.32
CA ALA A 7 -15.25 3.87 -4.21
C ALA A 7 -15.65 5.35 -4.08
N ALA A 8 -15.70 5.89 -2.86
CA ALA A 8 -16.02 7.30 -2.64
C ALA A 8 -14.94 8.24 -3.23
N ILE A 9 -13.66 7.90 -3.09
CA ILE A 9 -12.56 8.70 -3.66
C ILE A 9 -12.60 8.63 -5.20
N VAL A 10 -12.77 7.43 -5.77
CA VAL A 10 -12.88 7.23 -7.23
C VAL A 10 -14.04 8.02 -7.82
N ALA A 11 -15.22 7.99 -7.17
CA ALA A 11 -16.39 8.74 -7.60
C ALA A 11 -16.23 10.27 -7.46
N SER A 12 -15.37 10.73 -6.55
CA SER A 12 -15.18 12.17 -6.29
C SER A 12 -14.39 12.90 -7.38
N ASP A 13 -13.58 12.18 -8.16
CA ASP A 13 -12.79 12.75 -9.26
C ASP A 13 -12.79 11.83 -10.50
N PRO A 14 -13.88 11.79 -11.27
CA PRO A 14 -13.97 10.96 -12.49
C PRO A 14 -13.00 11.40 -13.60
N THR A 15 -12.41 12.60 -13.50
CA THR A 15 -11.43 13.09 -14.47
C THR A 15 -10.08 12.41 -14.22
N LYS A 16 -9.63 12.37 -12.95
CA LYS A 16 -8.43 11.63 -12.55
C LYS A 16 -8.65 10.12 -12.70
N TYR A 17 -9.74 9.62 -12.13
CA TYR A 17 -10.10 8.20 -12.15
C TYR A 17 -10.97 7.89 -13.38
N SER A 18 -10.39 8.14 -14.56
CA SER A 18 -11.02 7.90 -15.85
C SER A 18 -10.98 6.42 -16.24
N GLU A 19 -11.74 6.05 -17.26
CA GLU A 19 -11.71 4.68 -17.80
C GLU A 19 -10.31 4.25 -18.26
N ALA A 20 -9.53 5.18 -18.81
CA ALA A 20 -8.15 4.92 -19.19
C ALA A 20 -7.24 4.60 -17.98
N PHE A 21 -7.53 5.18 -16.82
CA PHE A 21 -6.78 4.92 -15.59
C PHE A 21 -7.24 3.62 -14.90
N LEU A 22 -8.56 3.40 -14.88
CA LEU A 22 -9.20 2.30 -14.14
C LEU A 22 -9.33 1.00 -14.94
N GLY A 23 -9.18 1.06 -16.27
CA GLY A 23 -9.44 -0.06 -17.19
C GLY A 23 -10.93 -0.40 -17.36
N LYS A 24 -11.83 0.45 -16.83
CA LYS A 24 -13.30 0.35 -16.95
C LYS A 24 -13.97 1.68 -16.58
N PRO A 25 -15.24 1.90 -16.97
CA PRO A 25 -15.97 3.10 -16.58
C PRO A 25 -15.94 3.34 -15.07
N ASN A 26 -15.88 4.62 -14.65
CA ASN A 26 -15.73 5.02 -13.26
C ASN A 26 -16.83 4.41 -12.35
N GLU A 27 -18.08 4.46 -12.79
CA GLU A 27 -19.22 3.86 -12.06
C GLU A 27 -19.09 2.35 -11.95
N ASP A 28 -18.69 1.66 -13.03
CA ASP A 28 -18.45 0.22 -13.03
C ASP A 28 -17.31 -0.17 -12.10
N TYR A 29 -16.26 0.66 -12.00
CA TYR A 29 -15.18 0.46 -11.05
C TYR A 29 -15.65 0.59 -9.60
N CYS A 30 -16.45 1.62 -9.32
CA CYS A 30 -17.02 1.81 -7.99
C CYS A 30 -17.88 0.62 -7.57
N ALA A 31 -18.70 0.08 -8.48
CA ALA A 31 -19.48 -1.12 -8.22
C ALA A 31 -18.58 -2.36 -8.04
N TRP A 32 -17.56 -2.50 -8.88
CA TRP A 32 -16.61 -3.62 -8.86
C TRP A 32 -15.81 -3.69 -7.56
N ILE A 33 -15.26 -2.57 -7.07
CA ILE A 33 -14.42 -2.60 -5.86
C ILE A 33 -15.24 -2.88 -4.59
N LEU A 34 -16.56 -2.63 -4.63
CA LEU A 34 -17.46 -2.90 -3.51
C LEU A 34 -17.89 -4.38 -3.39
N ASP A 35 -17.65 -5.17 -4.43
CA ASP A 35 -17.93 -6.61 -4.43
C ASP A 35 -16.90 -7.35 -3.56
N PRO A 36 -17.34 -8.10 -2.52
CA PRO A 36 -16.45 -8.80 -1.60
C PRO A 36 -15.60 -9.91 -2.25
N GLU A 37 -15.97 -10.37 -3.45
CA GLU A 37 -15.18 -11.36 -4.20
C GLU A 37 -14.07 -10.71 -5.04
N LYS A 38 -14.03 -9.37 -5.13
CA LYS A 38 -13.02 -8.64 -5.90
C LYS A 38 -11.88 -8.17 -5.01
N TRP A 39 -10.68 -8.27 -5.56
CA TRP A 39 -9.45 -7.95 -4.85
C TRP A 39 -8.85 -6.69 -5.46
N GLY A 40 -8.44 -5.78 -4.58
CA GLY A 40 -7.71 -4.58 -4.97
C GLY A 40 -6.27 -4.89 -5.38
N GLY A 41 -5.61 -3.89 -5.97
CA GLY A 41 -4.20 -3.95 -6.31
C GLY A 41 -3.54 -2.58 -6.20
N ALA A 42 -2.64 -2.28 -7.14
CA ALA A 42 -1.83 -1.07 -7.11
C ALA A 42 -2.66 0.24 -7.10
N ILE A 43 -3.81 0.28 -7.78
CA ILE A 43 -4.70 1.45 -7.78
C ILE A 43 -5.26 1.70 -6.37
N GLU A 44 -5.78 0.66 -5.72
CA GLU A 44 -6.30 0.73 -4.35
C GLU A 44 -5.22 1.17 -3.37
N LEU A 45 -4.01 0.59 -3.48
CA LEU A 45 -2.88 0.96 -2.62
C LEU A 45 -2.47 2.42 -2.81
N ALA A 46 -2.42 2.92 -4.05
CA ALA A 46 -2.13 4.33 -4.32
C ALA A 46 -3.21 5.27 -3.74
N ILE A 47 -4.48 4.89 -3.83
CA ILE A 47 -5.58 5.67 -3.24
C ILE A 47 -5.49 5.68 -1.71
N LEU A 48 -5.22 4.53 -1.08
CA LEU A 48 -5.10 4.42 0.37
C LEU A 48 -3.86 5.16 0.91
N ALA A 49 -2.75 5.10 0.18
CA ALA A 49 -1.54 5.86 0.49
C ALA A 49 -1.84 7.37 0.56
N ASP A 50 -2.51 7.92 -0.46
CA ASP A 50 -2.94 9.31 -0.48
C ASP A 50 -3.96 9.62 0.64
N TYR A 51 -4.93 8.73 0.87
CA TYR A 51 -5.96 8.92 1.89
C TYR A 51 -5.38 8.98 3.32
N TYR A 52 -4.40 8.13 3.62
CA TYR A 52 -3.76 8.10 4.94
C TYR A 52 -2.59 9.07 5.07
N GLY A 53 -2.16 9.71 3.98
CA GLY A 53 -0.99 10.58 3.96
C GLY A 53 0.31 9.84 4.25
N ARG A 54 0.46 8.63 3.72
CA ARG A 54 1.59 7.73 3.98
C ARG A 54 2.02 7.02 2.71
N GLU A 55 3.31 6.71 2.64
CA GLU A 55 3.82 5.81 1.61
C GLU A 55 3.42 4.36 1.91
N ILE A 56 3.11 3.61 0.86
CA ILE A 56 2.95 2.16 0.92
C ILE A 56 3.99 1.54 -0.01
N ALA A 57 4.93 0.79 0.56
CA ALA A 57 5.89 -0.01 -0.20
C ALA A 57 5.40 -1.46 -0.26
N ALA A 58 5.16 -1.98 -1.46
CA ALA A 58 4.86 -3.39 -1.66
C ALA A 58 6.10 -4.10 -2.21
N TYR A 59 6.62 -5.07 -1.48
CA TYR A 59 7.75 -5.91 -1.91
C TYR A 59 7.23 -7.21 -2.49
N ASP A 60 7.50 -7.45 -3.76
CA ASP A 60 7.18 -8.69 -4.44
C ASP A 60 8.29 -9.72 -4.19
N ILE A 61 7.97 -10.80 -3.45
CA ILE A 61 8.93 -11.86 -3.12
C ILE A 61 9.31 -12.74 -4.31
N GLN A 62 8.54 -12.69 -5.40
CA GLN A 62 8.88 -13.45 -6.61
C GLN A 62 9.94 -12.73 -7.43
N THR A 63 9.91 -11.39 -7.45
CA THR A 63 10.76 -10.56 -8.30
C THR A 63 11.80 -9.75 -7.53
N THR A 64 11.72 -9.71 -6.21
CA THR A 64 12.50 -8.85 -5.31
C THR A 64 12.31 -7.34 -5.56
N GLN A 65 11.31 -6.97 -6.36
CA GLN A 65 11.03 -5.58 -6.70
C GLN A 65 10.18 -4.92 -5.60
N CYS A 66 10.47 -3.64 -5.34
CA CYS A 66 9.67 -2.80 -4.46
C CYS A 66 8.86 -1.78 -5.27
N ASP A 67 7.54 -1.89 -5.19
CA ASP A 67 6.61 -0.93 -5.76
C ASP A 67 6.19 0.07 -4.68
N LEU A 68 6.76 1.26 -4.75
CA LEU A 68 6.45 2.34 -3.82
C LEU A 68 5.31 3.20 -4.38
N CYS A 69 4.15 3.10 -3.73
CA CYS A 69 2.98 3.90 -4.07
C CYS A 69 3.18 5.36 -3.66
N VAL A 70 2.86 6.29 -4.58
CA VAL A 70 2.79 7.74 -4.31
C VAL A 70 4.15 8.36 -3.92
N GLN A 71 5.20 8.06 -4.69
CA GLN A 71 6.56 8.59 -4.46
C GLN A 71 6.67 10.13 -4.54
N ASP A 72 5.81 10.75 -5.33
CA ASP A 72 5.83 12.18 -5.65
C ASP A 72 5.37 13.07 -4.49
N ARG A 73 4.49 12.57 -3.61
CA ARG A 73 3.99 13.30 -2.44
C ARG A 73 5.01 13.47 -1.31
N ARG A 74 6.03 12.60 -1.27
CA ARG A 74 7.09 12.58 -0.24
C ARG A 74 6.56 12.61 1.20
N TYR A 75 5.72 11.63 1.55
CA TYR A 75 5.25 11.48 2.92
C TYR A 75 6.42 11.14 3.86
N SER A 76 6.28 11.51 5.14
CA SER A 76 7.30 11.28 6.17
C SER A 76 7.20 9.91 6.84
N GLU A 77 6.19 9.13 6.48
CA GLU A 77 5.89 7.82 7.04
C GLU A 77 5.64 6.82 5.92
N ARG A 78 6.09 5.58 6.13
CA ARG A 78 5.93 4.46 5.20
C ARG A 78 5.44 3.22 5.95
N VAL A 79 4.50 2.51 5.34
CA VAL A 79 4.13 1.13 5.72
C VAL A 79 4.63 0.17 4.65
N ILE A 80 4.83 -1.09 5.02
CA ILE A 80 5.40 -2.10 4.14
C ILE A 80 4.43 -3.27 4.01
N LEU A 81 4.21 -3.70 2.79
CA LEU A 81 3.48 -4.91 2.43
C LEU A 81 4.44 -5.89 1.76
N ILE A 82 4.23 -7.17 2.01
CA ILE A 82 4.84 -8.28 1.28
C ILE A 82 3.80 -8.82 0.32
N TYR A 83 4.18 -9.03 -0.93
CA TYR A 83 3.33 -9.54 -1.99
C TYR A 83 3.89 -10.85 -2.54
N ASP A 84 3.07 -11.90 -2.58
CA ASP A 84 3.48 -13.24 -3.04
C ASP A 84 3.04 -13.56 -4.48
N GLY A 85 2.50 -12.59 -5.22
CA GLY A 85 1.86 -12.79 -6.52
C GLY A 85 0.34 -12.98 -6.46
N LEU A 86 -0.23 -13.11 -5.26
CA LEU A 86 -1.66 -13.31 -5.05
C LEU A 86 -2.20 -12.53 -3.84
N HIS A 87 -1.46 -12.51 -2.74
CA HIS A 87 -1.83 -11.95 -1.44
C HIS A 87 -0.86 -10.84 -1.02
N TYR A 88 -1.41 -9.88 -0.25
CA TYR A 88 -0.65 -8.88 0.46
C TYR A 88 -0.71 -9.14 1.96
N ASP A 89 0.46 -9.23 2.59
CA ASP A 89 0.60 -9.31 4.04
C ASP A 89 1.30 -8.05 4.57
N ALA A 90 0.89 -7.58 5.74
CA ALA A 90 1.54 -6.45 6.39
C ALA A 90 2.85 -6.88 7.05
N LEU A 91 3.93 -6.14 6.81
CA LEU A 91 5.19 -6.34 7.54
C LEU A 91 5.14 -5.54 8.84
N ALA A 92 5.39 -6.25 9.94
CA ALA A 92 5.56 -5.68 11.26
C ALA A 92 6.96 -6.02 11.79
N MET A 93 7.58 -5.09 12.53
CA MET A 93 8.89 -5.29 13.12
C MET A 93 8.79 -5.35 14.64
N SER A 94 9.18 -6.48 15.20
CA SER A 94 9.30 -6.66 16.64
C SER A 94 10.66 -6.15 17.14
N PRO A 95 10.74 -5.50 18.31
CA PRO A 95 12.01 -4.96 18.83
C PRO A 95 13.01 -6.07 19.21
N PHE A 96 12.52 -7.26 19.54
CA PHE A 96 13.33 -8.45 19.82
C PHE A 96 12.46 -9.72 19.71
N GLU A 97 13.12 -10.88 19.59
CA GLU A 97 12.44 -12.17 19.51
C GLU A 97 11.60 -12.45 20.77
N GLY A 98 10.31 -12.74 20.59
CA GLY A 98 9.38 -13.00 21.69
C GLY A 98 8.85 -11.75 22.39
N ALA A 99 9.10 -10.55 21.86
CA ALA A 99 8.42 -9.36 22.35
C ALA A 99 6.89 -9.48 22.09
N PRO A 100 6.05 -8.92 22.98
CA PRO A 100 4.61 -8.86 22.74
C PRO A 100 4.26 -8.08 21.46
N GLU A 101 3.25 -8.55 20.70
CA GLU A 101 2.81 -7.94 19.43
C GLU A 101 2.40 -6.45 19.56
N GLU A 102 2.00 -6.00 20.75
CA GLU A 102 1.68 -4.60 21.01
C GLU A 102 2.89 -3.65 20.86
N PHE A 103 4.11 -4.18 20.85
CA PHE A 103 5.34 -3.43 20.59
C PHE A 103 5.76 -3.47 19.12
N ASP A 104 5.04 -4.18 18.25
CA ASP A 104 5.41 -4.28 16.85
C ASP A 104 5.22 -2.95 16.13
N GLN A 105 6.26 -2.56 15.41
CA GLN A 105 6.25 -1.37 14.58
C GLN A 105 5.77 -1.71 13.17
N THR A 106 4.71 -1.04 12.72
CA THR A 106 4.15 -1.19 11.35
C THR A 106 4.25 0.09 10.52
N ILE A 107 4.57 1.22 11.16
CA ILE A 107 4.75 2.53 10.53
C ILE A 107 6.19 2.98 10.77
N PHE A 108 6.90 3.27 9.68
CA PHE A 108 8.31 3.61 9.69
C PHE A 108 8.52 5.05 9.23
N ALA A 109 9.40 5.78 9.92
CA ALA A 109 9.75 7.14 9.53
C ALA A 109 10.63 7.12 8.27
N VAL A 110 10.26 7.92 7.27
CA VAL A 110 11.03 8.11 6.04
C VAL A 110 12.09 9.18 6.27
N GLN A 111 13.34 8.80 6.09
CA GLN A 111 14.49 9.69 6.27
C GLN A 111 14.65 10.65 5.09
N LYS A 112 15.57 11.63 5.22
CA LYS A 112 15.85 12.62 4.17
C LYS A 112 16.33 12.00 2.86
N ASP A 113 17.03 10.87 2.94
CA ASP A 113 17.50 10.08 1.80
C ASP A 113 16.43 9.12 1.25
N ARG A 114 15.21 9.18 1.79
CA ARG A 114 14.03 8.38 1.38
C ARG A 114 14.09 6.91 1.79
N THR A 115 15.10 6.51 2.56
CA THR A 115 15.16 5.20 3.21
C THR A 115 14.32 5.18 4.47
N ILE A 116 14.06 3.98 4.99
CA ILE A 116 13.49 3.76 6.33
C ILE A 116 14.55 3.25 7.32
N GLY A 117 15.82 3.56 7.04
CA GLY A 117 16.96 3.13 7.87
C GLY A 117 17.22 1.62 7.81
N PRO A 118 17.73 1.02 8.91
CA PRO A 118 18.10 -0.40 8.96
C PRO A 118 16.96 -1.36 8.61
N VAL A 119 15.70 -0.91 8.77
CA VAL A 119 14.50 -1.68 8.46
C VAL A 119 14.50 -2.16 7.01
N GLU A 120 14.93 -1.32 6.08
CA GLU A 120 14.94 -1.64 4.65
C GLU A 120 15.84 -2.84 4.34
N GLY A 121 17.01 -2.92 4.98
CA GLY A 121 17.92 -4.06 4.84
C GLY A 121 17.37 -5.34 5.49
N LEU A 122 16.60 -5.23 6.57
CA LEU A 122 15.94 -6.38 7.20
C LEU A 122 14.78 -6.88 6.35
N THR A 123 14.00 -5.98 5.75
CA THR A 123 12.93 -6.32 4.82
C THR A 123 13.49 -7.13 3.65
N LEU A 124 14.61 -6.73 3.06
CA LEU A 124 15.24 -7.45 1.94
C LEU A 124 15.68 -8.90 2.27
N ASN A 125 15.81 -9.29 3.53
CA ASN A 125 16.08 -10.69 3.89
C ASN A 125 14.83 -11.58 3.88
N LEU A 126 13.64 -10.97 3.75
CA LEU A 126 12.34 -11.64 3.70
C LEU A 126 11.79 -11.76 2.27
N VAL A 127 12.47 -11.15 1.30
CA VAL A 127 12.08 -11.06 -0.12
C VAL A 127 13.00 -11.92 -0.97
#